data_AF-A2FVW0-F1
#
_entry.id   AF-A2FVW0-F1
#
_cell.length_a   1.000
_cell.length_b   1.000
_cell.length_c   1.000
_cell.angle_alpha   90.00
_cell.angle_beta   90.00
_cell.angle_gamma   90.00
#
_symmetry.space_group_name_H-M   'P 1'
#
loop_
_entity.id
_entity.type
_entity.pdbx_description
1 polymer ?
#
loop_
_entity_poly.entity_id
_entity_poly.type
_entity_poly.pdbx_seq_one_letter_code
_entity_poly.pdbx_strand_id
1 'polypeptide(L)'
;MSQGIVLNYEYIGSHIKDYIEADNLFSTFEVEDIKSIMKFPNLTPDDFNSLLVQSCSVISACELYTCTRNANISINNIQDAISTLK
;
A
#
# COMPACT_ATOMS: atom_id res chain seq x y z
N MET A 1 29.20 -12.95 5.34
CA MET A 1 28.27 -12.15 4.52
C MET A 1 26.87 -12.67 4.83
N SER A 2 26.06 -11.94 5.62
CA SER A 2 24.66 -12.32 5.79
C SER A 2 23.97 -12.05 4.46
N GLN A 3 23.52 -13.11 3.78
CA GLN A 3 22.57 -12.90 2.70
C GLN A 3 21.31 -12.35 3.35
N GLY A 4 21.11 -11.03 3.25
CA GLY A 4 19.90 -10.38 3.72
C GLY A 4 18.69 -11.07 3.09
N ILE A 5 17.61 -11.17 3.85
CA ILE A 5 16.35 -11.70 3.33
C ILE A 5 15.97 -10.84 2.12
N VAL A 6 15.95 -11.44 0.93
CA VAL A 6 15.50 -10.76 -0.29
C VAL A 6 13.98 -10.76 -0.26
N LEU A 7 13.39 -9.58 -0.12
CA LEU A 7 11.94 -9.40 -0.14
C LEU A 7 11.39 -9.70 -1.54
N ASN A 8 10.42 -10.60 -1.62
CA ASN A 8 9.68 -10.83 -2.85
C ASN A 8 8.50 -9.85 -2.91
N TYR A 9 8.74 -8.67 -3.50
CA TYR A 9 7.73 -7.61 -3.56
C TYR A 9 6.47 -8.00 -4.35
N GLU A 10 6.60 -8.85 -5.37
CA GLU A 10 5.46 -9.32 -6.15
C GLU A 10 4.55 -10.20 -5.31
N TYR A 11 5.13 -11.14 -4.57
CA TYR A 11 4.39 -12.01 -3.65
C TYR A 11 3.72 -11.21 -2.54
N ILE A 12 4.48 -10.30 -1.90
CA ILE A 12 3.96 -9.44 -0.82
C ILE A 12 2.82 -8.55 -1.35
N GLY A 13 3.00 -7.92 -2.51
CA GLY A 13 1.98 -7.08 -3.13
C GLY A 13 0.73 -7.87 -3.51
N SER A 14 0.87 -9.09 -4.01
CA SER A 14 -0.27 -9.97 -4.31
C SER A 14 -1.08 -10.36 -3.07
N HIS A 15 -0.45 -10.34 -1.89
CA HIS A 15 -1.07 -10.64 -0.58
C HIS A 15 -1.18 -9.39 0.31
N ILE A 16 -1.18 -8.19 -0.28
CA ILE A 16 -1.13 -6.94 0.50
C ILE A 16 -2.33 -6.78 1.44
N LYS A 17 -3.49 -7.37 1.08
CA LYS A 17 -4.70 -7.36 1.88
C LYS A 17 -4.46 -7.90 3.29
N ASP A 18 -3.65 -8.96 3.43
CA ASP A 18 -3.36 -9.56 4.73
C ASP A 18 -2.67 -8.55 5.67
N TYR A 19 -1.80 -7.69 5.11
CA TYR A 19 -1.08 -6.65 5.87
C TYR A 19 -1.95 -5.42 6.16
N ILE A 20 -2.87 -5.09 5.26
CA ILE A 20 -3.87 -4.03 5.47
C ILE A 20 -4.86 -4.47 6.56
N GLU A 21 -5.39 -5.69 6.48
CA GLU A 21 -6.31 -6.24 7.48
C GLU A 21 -5.65 -6.38 8.86
N ALA A 22 -4.36 -6.70 8.90
CA ALA A 22 -3.58 -6.80 10.13
C ALA A 22 -3.03 -5.45 10.66
N ASP A 23 -3.29 -4.33 9.96
CA ASP A 23 -2.82 -2.98 10.32
C ASP A 23 -1.32 -2.92 10.64
N ASN A 24 -0.50 -3.57 9.80
CA ASN A 24 0.93 -3.72 10.07
C ASN A 24 1.83 -3.45 8.87
N LEU A 25 1.27 -3.03 7.73
CA LEU A 25 2.07 -2.76 6.52
C LEU A 25 3.19 -1.75 6.79
N PHE A 26 2.83 -0.61 7.39
CA PHE A 26 3.77 0.49 7.67
C PHE A 26 4.70 0.24 8.87
N SER A 27 4.39 -0.75 9.72
CA SER A 27 5.29 -1.17 10.80
C SER A 27 6.23 -2.30 10.38
N THR A 28 5.90 -3.03 9.31
CA THR A 28 6.66 -4.20 8.85
C THR A 28 7.67 -3.84 7.78
N PHE A 29 7.34 -2.90 6.89
CA PHE A 29 8.14 -2.57 5.72
C PHE A 29 8.60 -1.11 5.74
N GLU A 30 9.78 -0.85 5.20
CA GLU A 30 10.26 0.51 4.99
C GLU A 30 9.52 1.20 3.83
N VAL A 31 9.54 2.52 3.82
CA VAL A 31 8.87 3.36 2.80
C VAL A 31 9.27 2.96 1.37
N GLU A 32 10.56 2.69 1.12
CA GLU A 32 11.04 2.29 -0.21
C GLU A 32 10.60 0.87 -0.61
N ASP A 33 10.42 -0.03 0.36
CA ASP A 33 9.88 -1.37 0.14
C ASP A 33 8.39 -1.27 -0.19
N ILE A 34 7.62 -0.50 0.59
CA ILE A 34 6.18 -0.29 0.36
C ILE A 34 5.95 0.29 -1.04
N LYS A 35 6.73 1.29 -1.45
CA LYS A 35 6.69 1.87 -2.80
C LYS A 35 6.95 0.83 -3.90
N SER A 36 7.79 -0.17 -3.63
CA SER A 36 8.07 -1.26 -4.57
C SER A 36 6.94 -2.29 -4.58
N ILE A 37 6.43 -2.66 -3.41
CA ILE A 37 5.27 -3.54 -3.21
C ILE A 37 4.02 -2.97 -3.89
N MET A 38 3.79 -1.66 -3.79
CA MET A 38 2.56 -1.01 -4.23
C MET A 38 2.33 -1.06 -5.76
N LYS A 39 3.33 -1.50 -6.54
CA LYS A 39 3.22 -1.68 -8.00
C LYS A 39 2.46 -2.94 -8.42
N PHE A 40 2.35 -3.91 -7.53
CA PHE A 40 1.78 -5.23 -7.81
C PHE A 40 0.30 -5.40 -7.45
N PRO A 41 -0.21 -4.89 -6.30
CA PRO A 41 -1.61 -5.09 -5.96
C PRO A 41 -2.53 -4.31 -6.90
N ASN A 42 -3.73 -4.85 -7.06
CA ASN A 42 -4.86 -4.13 -7.60
C ASN A 42 -5.87 -3.91 -6.47
N LEU A 43 -5.80 -2.73 -5.85
CA LEU A 43 -6.56 -2.39 -4.65
C LEU A 43 -7.99 -2.01 -5.02
N THR A 44 -8.94 -2.29 -4.13
CA THR A 44 -10.23 -1.61 -4.18
C THR A 44 -10.12 -0.22 -3.53
N PRO A 45 -11.06 0.70 -3.78
CA PRO A 45 -11.11 1.98 -3.07
C PRO A 45 -11.12 1.82 -1.55
N ASP A 46 -11.79 0.79 -1.04
CA ASP A 46 -11.87 0.50 0.40
C ASP A 46 -10.52 0.01 0.97
N ASP A 47 -9.81 -0.85 0.23
CA ASP A 47 -8.46 -1.28 0.61
C ASP A 47 -7.51 -0.06 0.66
N PHE A 48 -7.60 0.81 -0.35
CA PHE A 48 -6.77 2.01 -0.44
C PHE A 48 -7.07 3.00 0.69
N ASN A 49 -8.34 3.27 0.97
CA ASN A 49 -8.75 4.13 2.08
C ASN A 49 -8.29 3.58 3.44
N SER A 50 -8.41 2.27 3.65
CA SER A 50 -7.91 1.63 4.87
C SER A 50 -6.41 1.86 5.03
N LEU A 51 -5.64 1.64 3.97
CA LEU A 51 -4.20 1.88 3.95
C LEU A 51 -3.84 3.35 4.25
N LEU A 52 -4.56 4.32 3.70
CA LEU A 52 -4.34 5.74 3.99
C LEU A 52 -4.58 6.06 5.48
N VAL A 53 -5.66 5.54 6.07
CA VAL A 53 -5.98 5.76 7.49
C VAL A 53 -4.88 5.22 8.40
N GLN A 54 -4.38 4.01 8.12
CA GLN A 54 -3.31 3.37 8.90
C GLN A 54 -2.01 4.17 8.85
N SER A 55 -1.67 4.69 7.67
CA SER A 55 -0.43 5.43 7.45
C SER A 55 -0.33 6.74 8.24
N CYS A 56 -1.47 7.36 8.55
CA CYS A 56 -1.53 8.70 9.14
C CYS A 56 -0.86 8.80 10.52
N SER A 57 -0.74 7.67 11.23
CA SER A 57 -0.09 7.61 12.55
C SER A 57 1.38 7.21 12.51
N VAL A 58 1.86 6.71 11.36
CA VAL A 58 3.18 6.07 11.22
C VAL A 58 4.15 6.88 10.36
N ILE A 59 3.65 7.51 9.29
CA ILE A 59 4.49 8.21 8.31
C ILE A 59 3.95 9.60 7.98
N SER A 60 4.81 10.46 7.44
CA SER A 60 4.41 11.79 6.98
C SER A 60 3.59 11.73 5.68
N ALA A 61 2.81 12.78 5.41
CA ALA A 61 2.04 12.88 4.17
C ALA A 61 2.92 12.81 2.89
N CYS A 62 4.15 13.32 2.95
CA CYS A 62 5.09 13.25 1.83
C CYS A 62 5.57 11.81 1.56
N GLU A 63 5.85 11.04 2.62
CA GLU A 63 6.22 9.63 2.51
C GLU A 63 5.03 8.81 2.01
N LEU A 64 3.83 9.07 2.56
CA LEU A 64 2.61 8.43 2.12
C LEU A 64 2.39 8.60 0.62
N TYR A 65 2.45 9.84 0.14
CA TYR A 65 2.35 10.13 -1.30
C TYR A 65 3.40 9.38 -2.12
N THR A 66 4.64 9.29 -1.61
CA THR A 66 5.72 8.60 -2.30
C THR A 66 5.47 7.10 -2.42
N CYS A 67 4.89 6.48 -1.38
CA CYS A 67 4.53 5.06 -1.35
C CYS A 67 3.32 4.74 -2.24
N THR A 68 2.30 5.59 -2.24
CA THR A 68 0.98 5.27 -2.81
C THR A 68 0.77 5.78 -4.22
N ARG A 69 1.56 6.72 -4.73
CA ARG A 69 1.35 7.32 -6.06
C ARG A 69 1.38 6.34 -7.24
N ASN A 70 1.97 5.16 -7.06
CA ASN A 70 2.05 4.11 -8.09
C ASN A 70 1.04 2.98 -7.88
N ALA A 71 0.16 3.10 -6.87
CA ALA A 71 -0.85 2.10 -6.58
C ALA A 71 -1.83 1.96 -7.73
N ASN A 72 -2.14 0.72 -8.09
CA ASN A 72 -3.24 0.45 -9.00
C ASN A 72 -4.53 0.24 -8.21
N ILE A 73 -5.59 0.95 -8.62
CA ILE A 73 -6.87 0.94 -7.93
C ILE A 73 -7.96 0.57 -8.95
N SER A 74 -8.72 -0.47 -8.64
CA SER A 74 -9.85 -0.94 -9.45
C SER A 74 -11.04 -0.03 -9.27
N ILE A 75 -11.33 0.77 -10.30
CA ILE A 75 -12.49 1.67 -10.35
C ILE A 75 -13.59 1.01 -11.16
N ASN A 76 -14.69 0.62 -10.51
CA ASN A 76 -15.83 -0.02 -11.18
C ASN A 76 -16.95 0.97 -11.52
N ASN A 77 -16.98 2.12 -10.85
CA ASN A 77 -17.99 3.16 -11.08
C ASN A 77 -17.44 4.56 -10.72
N ILE A 78 -18.24 5.60 -10.98
CA ILE A 78 -17.85 6.99 -10.69
C ILE A 78 -17.70 7.27 -9.18
N GLN A 79 -18.51 6.65 -8.33
CA GLN A 79 -18.39 6.81 -6.88
C GLN A 79 -17.07 6.24 -6.34
N ASP A 80 -16.58 5.15 -6.91
CA ASP A 80 -15.26 4.58 -6.59
C ASP A 80 -14.16 5.60 -6.89
N ALA A 81 -14.24 6.25 -8.06
CA ALA A 81 -13.28 7.28 -8.46
C ALA A 81 -13.33 8.49 -7.52
N ILE A 82 -14.54 8.98 -7.20
CA ILE A 82 -14.72 10.10 -6.26
C ILE A 82 -14.17 9.74 -4.88
N SER A 83 -14.45 8.55 -4.38
CA SER A 83 -14.02 8.11 -3.05
C SER A 83 -12.50 7.96 -2.94
N THR A 84 -11.85 7.57 -4.04
CA THR A 84 -10.40 7.40 -4.12
C THR A 84 -9.65 8.74 -4.19
N LEU A 85 -10.22 9.74 -4.86
CA LEU A 85 -9.58 11.03 -5.12
C LEU A 85 -9.93 12.12 -4.09
N LYS A 86 -10.75 11.78 -3.09
CA LYS A 86 -11.26 12.71 -2.07
C LYS A 86 -10.17 13.12 -1.08
#